data_AF-A0A3M0WGL3-F1
#
_entry.id   AF-A0A3M0WGL3-F1
#
_cell.length_a   1.000
_cell.length_b   1.000
_cell.length_c   1.000
_cell.angle_alpha   90.00
_cell.angle_beta   90.00
_cell.angle_gamma   90.00
#
_symmetry.space_group_name_H-M   'P 1'
#
loop_
_entity.id
_entity.type
_entity.pdbx_description
1 polymer ?
#
loop_
_entity_poly.entity_id
_entity_poly.type
_entity_poly.pdbx_seq_one_letter_code
_entity_poly.pdbx_strand_id
1 'polypeptide(L)' 'MSDLSKNNKTITVKQLRDYLKEKYPNKFVAEIYLEALENFEEDELVPDLILENLFLSEEDFCE' A
#
# COMPACT_ATOMS: atom_id res chain seq x y z
N MET A 1 -9.31 -23.41 -7.57
CA MET A 1 -10.11 -22.22 -7.22
C MET A 1 -9.12 -21.13 -6.90
N SER A 2 -9.23 -19.95 -7.50
CA SER A 2 -8.20 -18.91 -7.42
C SER A 2 -7.97 -18.45 -5.98
N ASP A 3 -6.78 -18.72 -5.45
CA ASP A 3 -6.26 -18.22 -4.15
C ASP A 3 -6.11 -16.68 -4.10
N LEU A 4 -6.57 -15.95 -5.13
CA LEU A 4 -6.62 -14.50 -5.23
C LEU A 4 -7.62 -13.83 -4.27
N SER A 5 -8.46 -14.60 -3.58
CA SER A 5 -9.55 -14.07 -2.73
C SER A 5 -9.31 -14.18 -1.22
N LYS A 6 -8.14 -14.70 -0.80
CA LYS A 6 -7.78 -14.79 0.63
C LYS A 6 -7.01 -13.59 1.16
N ASN A 7 -6.42 -12.79 0.28
CA ASN A 7 -5.75 -11.54 0.66
C ASN A 7 -6.73 -10.38 0.44
N ASN A 8 -7.82 -10.33 1.20
CA ASN A 8 -8.50 -9.05 1.40
C ASN A 8 -7.57 -8.23 2.31
N LYS A 9 -6.47 -7.71 1.73
CA LYS A 9 -5.53 -6.87 2.47
C LYS A 9 -6.33 -5.68 2.97
N THR A 10 -6.35 -5.53 4.28
CA THR A 10 -7.15 -4.52 4.99
C THR A 10 -6.52 -3.12 4.95
N ILE A 11 -5.46 -2.96 4.16
CA ILE A 11 -4.67 -1.73 4.08
C ILE A 11 -5.38 -0.73 3.19
N THR A 12 -5.75 0.39 3.81
CA THR A 12 -6.32 1.54 3.12
C THR A 12 -5.23 2.36 2.44
N VAL A 13 -5.62 3.10 1.39
CA VAL A 13 -4.75 4.05 0.69
C VAL A 13 -4.14 5.04 1.68
N LYS A 14 -4.91 5.49 2.68
CA LYS A 14 -4.40 6.32 3.77
C LYS A 14 -3.22 5.69 4.51
N GLN A 15 -3.36 4.45 4.98
CA GLN A 15 -2.31 3.74 5.70
C GLN A 15 -1.05 3.60 4.85
N LEU A 16 -1.20 3.27 3.55
CA LEU A 16 -0.06 3.20 2.65
C LEU A 16 0.61 4.57 2.43
N ARG A 17 -0.16 5.64 2.24
CA ARG A 17 0.39 6.99 2.08
C ARG A 17 1.17 7.43 3.31
N ASP A 18 0.64 7.18 4.50
CA ASP A 18 1.29 7.53 5.76
C ASP A 18 2.61 6.74 5.92
N TYR A 19 2.58 5.43 5.67
CA TYR A 19 3.77 4.58 5.70
C TYR A 19 4.85 5.01 4.69
N LEU A 20 4.45 5.32 3.44
CA LEU A 20 5.37 5.78 2.40
C LEU A 20 6.05 7.12 2.74
N LYS A 21 5.35 7.99 3.49
CA LYS A 21 5.90 9.28 3.93
C LYS A 21 6.82 9.16 5.14
N GLU A 22 6.48 8.30 6.10
CA GLU A 22 7.11 8.29 7.42
C GLU A 22 8.15 7.18 7.60
N LYS A 23 7.88 5.98 7.09
CA LYS A 23 8.66 4.76 7.39
C LYS A 23 9.41 4.20 6.19
N TYR A 24 8.94 4.40 4.95
CA TYR A 24 9.52 3.74 3.79
C TYR A 24 10.94 4.24 3.47
N PRO A 25 11.95 3.35 3.35
CA PRO A 25 13.35 3.74 3.28
C PRO A 25 13.73 4.42 1.95
N ASN A 26 13.05 4.08 0.85
CA ASN A 26 13.37 4.59 -0.48
C ASN A 26 12.42 5.74 -0.87
N LYS A 27 12.85 6.98 -0.61
CA LYS A 27 12.05 8.19 -0.88
C LYS A 27 11.66 8.36 -2.34
N PHE A 28 12.55 8.04 -3.28
CA PHE A 28 12.25 8.17 -4.71
C PHE A 28 11.11 7.23 -5.13
N VAL A 29 11.16 5.98 -4.66
CA VAL A 29 10.09 5.02 -4.91
C VAL A 29 8.81 5.46 -4.18
N ALA A 30 8.90 5.95 -2.95
CA ALA A 30 7.73 6.47 -2.23
C ALA A 30 7.02 7.59 -3.00
N GLU A 31 7.76 8.56 -3.56
CA GLU A 31 7.16 9.66 -4.34
C GLU A 31 6.37 9.14 -5.55
N ILE A 32 6.93 8.20 -6.32
CA ILE A 32 6.23 7.60 -7.48
C ILE A 32 4.90 6.96 -7.07
N TYR A 33 4.90 6.21 -5.97
CA TYR A 33 3.68 5.56 -5.49
C TYR A 33 2.72 6.54 -4.85
N LEU A 34 3.20 7.59 -4.18
CA LEU A 34 2.34 8.65 -3.66
C LEU A 34 1.60 9.39 -4.77
N GLU A 35 2.28 9.68 -5.89
CA GLU A 35 1.66 10.25 -7.10
C GLU A 35 0.62 9.28 -7.70
N ALA A 36 0.95 8.00 -7.80
CA ALA A 36 0.01 6.99 -8.29
C ALA A 36 -1.25 6.90 -7.41
N LEU A 37 -1.09 7.04 -6.10
CA LEU A 37 -2.16 6.99 -5.11
C LEU A 37 -3.00 8.29 -5.04
N GLU A 38 -2.59 9.40 -5.69
CA GLU A 38 -3.38 10.65 -5.65
C GLU A 38 -4.77 10.53 -6.27
N ASN A 39 -4.97 9.55 -7.16
CA ASN A 39 -6.25 9.33 -7.84
C ASN A 39 -7.19 8.37 -7.09
N PHE A 40 -6.78 7.88 -5.92
CA PHE A 40 -7.58 6.95 -5.11
C PHE A 40 -8.12 7.68 -3.87
N GLU A 41 -9.32 7.31 -3.42
CA GLU A 41 -9.86 7.83 -2.16
C GLU A 41 -9.10 7.23 -0.96
N GLU A 42 -9.04 7.96 0.15
CA GLU A 42 -8.20 7.58 1.29
C GLU A 42 -8.69 6.31 2.00
N ASP A 43 -9.99 6.05 1.96
CA ASP A 43 -10.68 4.90 2.53
C ASP A 43 -10.78 3.70 1.58
N GLU A 44 -10.36 3.87 0.32
CA GLU A 44 -10.24 2.73 -0.60
C GLU A 44 -9.14 1.76 -0.15
N LEU A 45 -9.35 0.48 -0.46
CA LEU A 45 -8.34 -0.54 -0.26
C LEU A 45 -7.25 -0.43 -1.32
N VAL A 46 -6.01 -0.56 -0.89
CA VAL A 46 -4.87 -0.58 -1.80
C VAL A 46 -4.92 -1.85 -2.65
N PRO A 47 -4.78 -1.74 -3.99
CA PRO A 47 -4.61 -2.90 -4.85
C PRO A 47 -3.42 -3.77 -4.42
N ASP A 48 -3.63 -5.08 -4.33
CA ASP A 48 -2.59 -6.05 -3.93
C ASP A 48 -1.28 -5.89 -4.70
N LEU A 49 -1.37 -5.58 -5.99
CA LEU A 49 -0.25 -5.37 -6.89
C LEU A 49 0.69 -4.24 -6.42
N ILE A 50 0.14 -3.17 -5.83
CA ILE A 50 0.95 -2.07 -5.29
C ILE A 50 1.78 -2.57 -4.10
N LEU A 51 1.15 -3.31 -3.19
CA LEU A 51 1.80 -3.86 -2.01
C LEU A 51 2.85 -4.91 -2.40
N GLU A 52 2.55 -5.77 -3.37
CA GLU A 52 3.51 -6.75 -3.91
C GLU A 52 4.74 -6.07 -4.53
N ASN A 53 4.55 -5.03 -5.34
CA ASN A 53 5.66 -4.30 -5.95
C ASN A 53 6.53 -3.55 -4.93
N LEU A 54 5.93 -3.10 -3.83
CA LEU A 54 6.63 -2.46 -2.72
C LEU A 54 7.24 -3.48 -1.74
N PHE A 55 7.01 -4.78 -1.95
CA PHE A 55 7.35 -5.85 -1.02
C PHE A 55 6.80 -5.62 0.39
N LEU A 56 5.59 -5.06 0.47
CA LEU A 56 4.88 -4.76 1.72
C LEU A 56 3.81 -5.80 2.01
N SER A 57 3.65 -6.06 3.30
CA SER A 57 2.68 -6.97 3.90
C SER A 57 1.83 -6.22 4.93
N GLU A 58 0.77 -6.85 5.42
CA GLU A 58 -0.05 -6.24 6.49
C GLU A 58 0.74 -6.03 7.80
N GLU A 59 1.80 -6.81 8.03
CA GLU A 59 2.63 -6.71 9.22
C GLU A 59 3.39 -5.38 9.28
N ASP A 60 3.74 -4.79 8.13
CA ASP A 60 4.42 -3.49 8.04
C ASP A 60 3.55 -2.32 8.53
N PHE A 61 2.23 -2.55 8.66
CA PHE A 61 1.24 -1.57 9.12
C PHE A 61 0.70 -1.85 10.52
N CYS A 62 1.04 -2.99 11.14
CA CYS A 62 0.51 -3.44 12.43
C CYS A 62 1.40 -3.06 13.65
N GLU A 63 1.93 -1.83 13.68
CA GLU A 63 2.80 -1.35 14.77
C GLU A 63 2.18 -0.21 15.58
#